data_AF-A0A7X0IUJ1-F1
#
_entry.id   AF-A0A7X0IUJ1-F1
#
_cell.length_a   1.000
_cell.length_b   1.000
_cell.length_c   1.000
_cell.angle_alpha   90.00
_cell.angle_beta   90.00
_cell.angle_gamma   90.00
#
_symmetry.space_group_name_H-M   'P 1'
#
loop_
_entity.id
_entity.type
_entity.pdbx_description
1 polymer ?
#
loop_
_entity_poly.entity_id
_entity_poly.type
_entity_poly.pdbx_seq_one_letter_code
_entity_poly.pdbx_strand_id
1 'polypeptide(L)'
;MRIIDVSERLLPISRCTDHALPTGGLTTSIAAVTTNMLRDGKPVVGYGYASVGRFGQSGLIRERFAPRVLNASRELLMNNAGDNIDPFRA
;
A
#
# COMPACT_ATOMS: atom_id res chain seq x y z
N MET A 1 -8.41 -15.18 -2.92
CA MET A 1 -7.31 -14.62 -2.07
C MET A 1 -7.92 -13.76 -0.94
N ARG A 2 -7.20 -13.44 0.14
CA ARG A 2 -7.62 -12.46 1.18
C ARG A 2 -6.44 -11.59 1.62
N ILE A 3 -6.66 -10.29 1.80
CA ILE A 3 -5.71 -9.38 2.47
C ILE A 3 -5.80 -9.60 3.97
N ILE A 4 -4.66 -9.90 4.59
CA ILE A 4 -4.57 -10.20 6.03
C ILE A 4 -3.83 -9.12 6.82
N ASP A 5 -3.02 -8.30 6.14
CA ASP A 5 -2.34 -7.17 6.77
C ASP A 5 -2.05 -6.08 5.73
N VAL A 6 -2.09 -4.83 6.18
CA VAL A 6 -1.66 -3.66 5.41
C VAL A 6 -0.77 -2.84 6.33
N SER A 7 0.53 -2.89 6.07
CA SER A 7 1.53 -2.13 6.84
C SER A 7 2.08 -0.98 6.03
N GLU A 8 2.40 0.13 6.70
CA GLU A 8 2.98 1.31 6.09
C GLU A 8 4.19 1.78 6.90
N ARG A 9 5.21 2.29 6.20
CA ARG A 9 6.35 2.98 6.80
C ARG A 9 6.59 4.30 6.09
N LEU A 10 6.79 5.34 6.89
CA LEU A 10 7.27 6.64 6.42
C LEU A 10 8.78 6.55 6.20
N LEU A 11 9.25 6.93 5.02
CA LEU A 11 10.67 6.97 4.69
C LEU A 11 11.08 8.38 4.24
N PRO A 12 12.24 8.89 4.70
CA PRO A 12 12.81 10.13 4.16
C PRO A 12 13.36 9.88 2.76
N ILE A 13 13.16 10.85 1.87
CA ILE A 13 13.79 10.88 0.55
C ILE A 13 15.03 11.75 0.66
N SER A 14 16.20 11.12 0.54
CA SER A 14 17.50 11.76 0.78
C SER A 14 17.94 12.70 -0.35
N ARG A 15 17.42 12.52 -1.56
CA ARG A 15 17.75 13.36 -2.72
C ARG A 15 16.61 13.41 -3.72
N CYS A 16 16.34 14.61 -4.24
CA CYS A 16 15.48 14.84 -5.40
C CYS A 16 16.18 15.84 -6.32
N THR A 17 16.25 15.55 -7.61
CA THR A 17 16.91 16.41 -8.62
C THR A 17 15.98 17.49 -9.19
N ASP A 18 14.72 17.53 -8.75
CA ASP A 18 13.75 18.52 -9.18
C ASP A 18 13.93 19.82 -8.37
N HIS A 19 14.35 20.88 -9.05
CA HIS A 19 14.59 22.19 -8.45
C HIS A 19 13.31 22.92 -8.00
N ALA A 20 12.12 22.47 -8.45
CA ALA A 20 10.85 23.01 -7.96
C ALA A 20 10.46 22.47 -6.58
N LEU A 21 11.14 21.42 -6.11
CA LEU A 21 10.87 20.78 -4.82
C LEU A 21 11.94 21.16 -3.77
N PRO A 22 11.59 21.13 -2.47
CA PRO A 22 12.56 21.33 -1.41
C PRO A 22 13.72 20.35 -1.52
N THR A 23 14.94 20.83 -1.28
CA THR A 23 16.17 20.02 -1.29
C THR A 23 16.24 19.01 -0.14
N GLY A 24 15.36 19.09 0.86
CA GLY A 24 15.31 18.19 2.02
C GLY A 24 13.95 18.12 2.70
N GLY A 25 13.80 17.18 3.63
CA GLY A 25 12.56 16.97 4.39
C GLY A 25 11.43 16.26 3.63
N LEU A 26 11.68 15.88 2.37
CA LEU A 26 10.77 15.08 1.57
C LEU A 26 10.61 13.69 2.19
N THR A 27 9.38 13.19 2.18
CA THR A 27 9.04 11.85 2.65
C THR A 27 8.18 11.11 1.63
N THR A 28 8.19 9.79 1.69
CA THR A 28 7.22 8.93 1.00
C THR A 28 6.74 7.84 1.95
N SER A 29 5.53 7.36 1.70
CA SER A 29 5.00 6.18 2.37
C SER A 29 5.27 4.96 1.50
N ILE A 30 5.94 3.95 2.05
CA ILE A 30 5.95 2.61 1.48
C ILE A 30 4.89 1.76 2.19
N ALA A 31 4.09 1.06 1.41
CA ALA A 31 3.05 0.16 1.91
C ALA A 31 3.32 -1.28 1.47
N ALA A 32 2.97 -2.22 2.33
CA ALA A 32 2.98 -3.65 2.07
C ALA A 32 1.60 -4.23 2.34
N VAL A 33 1.03 -4.89 1.32
CA VAL A 33 -0.27 -5.56 1.37
C VAL A 33 -0.02 -7.06 1.40
N THR A 34 -0.16 -7.65 2.57
CA THR A 34 0.09 -9.08 2.79
C THR A 34 -1.19 -9.86 2.56
N THR A 35 -1.09 -10.95 1.81
CA THR A 35 -2.21 -11.85 1.54
C THR A 35 -2.00 -13.22 2.18
N ASN A 36 -3.07 -13.99 2.29
CA ASN A 36 -3.00 -15.39 2.74
C ASN A 36 -2.60 -16.39 1.63
N MET A 37 -2.33 -15.94 0.40
CA MET A 37 -1.91 -16.82 -0.68
C MET A 37 -0.43 -17.15 -0.52
N LEU A 38 -0.08 -18.44 -0.58
CA LEU A 38 1.31 -18.88 -0.52
C LEU A 38 1.86 -19.15 -1.92
N ARG A 39 3.10 -18.71 -2.16
CA ARG A 39 3.95 -19.06 -3.30
C ARG A 39 5.31 -19.46 -2.75
N ASP A 40 5.80 -20.64 -3.11
CA ASP A 40 7.07 -21.21 -2.63
C ASP A 40 7.20 -21.18 -1.09
N GLY A 41 6.10 -21.50 -0.40
CA GLY A 41 6.03 -21.51 1.07
C GLY A 41 5.99 -20.13 1.73
N LYS A 42 5.93 -19.03 0.97
CA LYS A 42 5.89 -17.66 1.48
C LYS A 42 4.59 -16.93 1.10
N PRO A 43 4.05 -16.05 1.96
CA PRO A 43 2.89 -15.25 1.59
C PRO A 43 3.21 -14.30 0.44
N VAL A 44 2.26 -14.14 -0.48
CA VAL A 44 2.32 -13.12 -1.52
C VAL A 44 2.09 -11.75 -0.88
N VAL A 45 3.06 -10.86 -1.05
CA VAL A 45 3.03 -9.48 -0.54
C VAL A 45 3.16 -8.52 -1.71
N GLY A 46 2.20 -7.60 -1.84
CA GLY A 46 2.28 -6.48 -2.77
C GLY A 46 2.95 -5.28 -2.13
N TYR A 47 3.90 -4.64 -2.81
CA TYR A 47 4.56 -3.43 -2.33
C TYR A 47 4.23 -2.24 -3.22
N GLY A 48 4.08 -1.06 -2.62
CA GLY A 48 3.86 0.19 -3.34
C GLY A 48 4.39 1.38 -2.57
N TYR A 49 4.73 2.45 -3.28
CA TYR A 49 5.13 3.72 -2.70
C TYR A 49 4.63 4.89 -3.56
N ALA A 50 4.46 6.06 -2.94
CA ALA A 50 4.04 7.26 -3.66
C ALA A 50 5.25 8.01 -4.25
N SER A 51 5.06 8.61 -5.43
CA SER A 51 6.06 9.48 -6.06
C SER A 51 6.43 10.67 -5.19
N VAL A 52 7.59 11.26 -5.47
CA VAL A 52 8.16 12.39 -4.73
C VAL A 52 7.30 13.66 -4.88
N GLY A 53 7.37 14.55 -3.89
CA GLY A 53 6.78 15.90 -3.96
C GLY A 53 5.42 16.06 -3.28
N ARG A 54 4.84 14.97 -2.75
CA ARG A 54 3.54 15.00 -2.03
C ARG A 54 3.62 14.54 -0.58
N PHE A 55 4.81 14.25 -0.06
CA PHE A 55 5.06 13.75 1.29
C PHE A 55 4.36 12.41 1.59
N GLY A 56 4.81 11.74 2.65
CA GLY A 56 4.17 10.51 3.12
C GLY A 56 2.75 10.76 3.63
N GLN A 57 1.92 9.74 3.49
CA GLN A 57 0.48 9.76 3.78
C GLN A 57 0.12 8.80 4.91
N SER A 58 1.01 8.64 5.89
CA SER A 58 0.89 7.61 6.93
C SER A 58 -0.41 7.70 7.73
N GLY A 59 -0.84 8.90 8.12
CA GLY A 59 -2.10 9.10 8.84
C GLY A 59 -3.31 8.63 8.02
N LEU A 60 -3.42 9.09 6.77
CA LEU A 60 -4.50 8.66 5.87
C LEU A 60 -4.50 7.14 5.65
N ILE A 61 -3.33 6.53 5.43
CA ILE A 61 -3.22 5.09 5.20
C ILE A 61 -3.62 4.33 6.46
N ARG A 62 -3.02 4.63 7.62
CA ARG A 62 -3.20 3.86 8.86
C ARG A 62 -4.57 4.07 9.51
N GLU A 63 -5.07 5.30 9.51
CA GLU A 63 -6.27 5.65 10.27
C GLU A 63 -7.54 5.50 9.44
N ARG A 64 -7.43 5.57 8.10
CA ARG A 64 -8.60 5.62 7.22
C ARG A 64 -8.66 4.49 6.22
N PHE A 65 -7.62 4.29 5.42
CA PHE A 65 -7.71 3.39 4.26
C PHE A 65 -7.45 1.93 4.62
N ALA A 66 -6.35 1.63 5.30
CA ALA A 66 -5.99 0.27 5.68
C ALA A 66 -7.09 -0.42 6.51
N PRO A 67 -7.70 0.22 7.53
CA PRO A 67 -8.79 -0.41 8.28
C PRO A 67 -10.02 -0.73 7.42
N ARG A 68 -10.33 0.09 6.41
CA ARG A 68 -11.48 -0.17 5.52
C ARG A 68 -11.24 -1.37 4.63
N VAL A 69 -10.05 -1.49 4.07
CA VAL A 69 -9.68 -2.65 3.23
C VAL A 69 -9.65 -3.93 4.07
N LEU A 70 -9.07 -3.88 5.28
CA LEU A 70 -8.97 -5.05 6.17
C LEU A 70 -10.34 -5.53 6.69
N ASN A 71 -11.29 -4.61 6.88
CA ASN A 71 -12.63 -4.91 7.35
C ASN A 71 -13.64 -5.16 6.22
N ALA A 72 -13.27 -4.96 4.96
CA ALA A 72 -14.15 -5.23 3.82
C ALA A 72 -14.42 -6.73 3.69
N SER A 73 -15.63 -7.07 3.23
CA SER A 73 -15.95 -8.46 2.92
C SER A 73 -15.13 -8.94 1.72
N ARG A 74 -14.86 -10.24 1.65
CA ARG A 74 -14.03 -10.81 0.57
C ARG A 74 -14.65 -10.53 -0.79
N GLU A 75 -15.97 -10.59 -0.89
CA GLU A 75 -16.74 -10.48 -2.12
C GLU A 75 -16.58 -9.10 -2.77
N LEU A 76 -16.39 -8.05 -1.95
CA LEU A 76 -16.16 -6.69 -2.43
C LEU A 76 -14.77 -6.52 -3.06
N LEU A 77 -13.78 -7.29 -2.62
CA LEU A 77 -12.38 -7.13 -3.03
C LEU A 77 -11.95 -8.07 -4.16
N MET A 78 -12.77 -9.07 -4.50
CA MET A 78 -12.42 -10.10 -5.49
C MET A 78 -12.80 -9.69 -6.91
N ASN A 79 -12.01 -10.19 -7.86
CA ASN A 79 -12.36 -10.21 -9.28
C ASN A 79 -13.60 -11.08 -9.54
N ASN A 80 -14.14 -11.01 -10.75
CA ASN A 80 -15.33 -11.79 -11.13
C ASN A 80 -15.13 -13.31 -11.03
N ALA A 81 -13.90 -13.81 -11.14
CA ALA A 81 -13.57 -15.23 -11.01
C ALA A 81 -13.48 -15.71 -9.55
N GLY A 82 -13.38 -14.78 -8.58
CA GLY A 82 -13.28 -15.09 -7.15
C GLY A 82 -11.93 -15.66 -6.69
N ASP A 83 -10.94 -15.74 -7.59
CA ASP A 83 -9.63 -16.34 -7.34
C ASP A 83 -8.58 -15.31 -6.90
N ASN A 84 -8.70 -14.06 -7.36
CA ASN A 84 -7.73 -12.99 -7.12
C ASN A 84 -8.37 -11.65 -6.72
N ILE A 85 -7.56 -10.75 -6.15
CA ILE A 85 -7.97 -9.39 -5.78
C ILE A 85 -8.20 -8.57 -7.05
N ASP A 86 -9.26 -7.78 -7.08
CA ASP A 86 -9.51 -6.77 -8.11
C ASP A 86 -8.99 -5.40 -7.62
N PRO A 87 -7.92 -4.86 -8.24
CA PRO A 87 -7.34 -3.60 -7.81
C PRO A 87 -8.26 -2.38 -8.06
N PHE A 88 -9.31 -2.51 -8.86
CA PHE A 88 -10.28 -1.43 -9.09
C PHE A 88 -11.47 -1.48 -8.14
N ARG A 89 -11.63 -2.58 -7.39
CA ARG A 89 -12.65 -2.69 -6.34
C ARG A 89 -12.08 -2.50 -4.94
N ALA A 90 -10.79 -2.80 -4.76
CA ALA A 90 -10.07 -2.66 -3.50
C ALA A 90 -9.75 -1.21 -3.13
#